data_AF-A0A1L9GWM0-F1
#
_entry.id   AF-A0A1L9GWM0-F1
#
_cell.length_a   1.000
_cell.length_b   1.000
_cell.length_c   1.000
_cell.angle_alpha   90.00
_cell.angle_beta   90.00
_cell.angle_gamma   90.00
#
_symmetry.space_group_name_H-M   'P 1'
#
loop_
_entity.id
_entity.type
_entity.pdbx_description
1 polymer ?
#
loop_
_entity_poly.entity_id
_entity_poly.type
_entity_poly.pdbx_seq_one_letter_code
_entity_poly.pdbx_strand_id
1 'polypeptide(L)'
;MIKMSFSVIKGIGSIFGVKNLEKRARALSRKAEALEEGINKEIEHMAPGGGDDKDIKRYFSALGIKPTSDKAKIRSAYISRAKAYHPDVSGEENAEEMMKLVNEAYSALSEKGLAVDNLRDEKKSVASIEKLALELYVRLRNSDYDRMVGMARRGVTKPEFMAIIADFCDWNKRFNRVEKAITGRLDKRLKSLEKHRQKCVDFEGKIDRANTEMIAQVNRCISGINESLRNGYAVRSYAEIAFSNAREKIMPIEQRQKKSLYKSIG
;
A
#
# COMPACT_ATOMS: atom_id res chain seq x y z
N MET A 1 12.85 -12.79 -62.11
CA MET A 1 11.82 -12.15 -61.27
C MET A 1 11.13 -13.23 -60.45
N ILE A 2 11.48 -13.41 -59.17
CA ILE A 2 10.92 -14.48 -58.34
C ILE A 2 9.53 -14.03 -57.84
N LYS A 3 8.46 -14.56 -58.44
CA LYS A 3 7.09 -14.39 -57.93
C LYS A 3 6.94 -15.26 -56.67
N MET A 4 6.98 -14.66 -55.49
CA MET A 4 6.59 -15.36 -54.27
C MET A 4 5.09 -15.69 -54.31
N SER A 5 4.76 -16.95 -54.01
CA SER A 5 3.37 -17.44 -53.92
C SER A 5 2.57 -16.64 -52.87
N PHE A 6 1.34 -16.26 -53.22
CA PHE A 6 0.39 -15.56 -52.36
C PHE A 6 0.15 -16.28 -51.01
N SER A 7 0.34 -17.60 -50.96
CA SER A 7 0.24 -18.42 -49.75
C SER A 7 1.38 -18.12 -48.76
N VAL A 8 2.60 -17.91 -49.27
CA VAL A 8 3.78 -17.58 -48.45
C VAL A 8 3.67 -16.16 -47.89
N ILE A 9 3.11 -15.21 -48.67
CA ILE A 9 2.87 -13.83 -48.23
C ILE A 9 1.79 -13.78 -47.12
N LYS A 10 0.72 -14.58 -47.22
CA LYS A 10 -0.27 -14.75 -46.14
C LYS A 10 0.32 -15.40 -44.90
N GLY A 11 1.17 -16.42 -45.05
CA GLY A 11 1.85 -17.09 -43.94
C GLY A 11 2.79 -16.14 -43.18
N ILE A 12 3.57 -15.32 -43.90
CA ILE A 12 4.45 -14.32 -43.29
C ILE A 12 3.64 -13.22 -42.59
N GLY A 13 2.58 -12.69 -43.21
CA GLY A 13 1.69 -11.69 -42.60
C GLY A 13 0.98 -12.17 -41.32
N SER A 14 0.59 -13.45 -41.28
CA SER A 14 0.04 -14.11 -40.09
C SER A 14 1.07 -14.17 -38.94
N ILE A 15 2.31 -14.58 -39.23
CA ILE A 15 3.39 -14.67 -38.23
C ILE A 15 3.77 -13.30 -37.66
N PHE A 16 3.83 -12.25 -38.50
CA PHE A 16 4.08 -10.88 -38.05
C PHE A 16 2.93 -10.31 -37.20
N GLY A 17 1.68 -10.65 -37.54
CA GLY A 17 0.50 -10.29 -36.74
C GLY A 17 0.52 -10.93 -35.34
N VAL A 18 0.83 -12.22 -35.25
CA VAL A 18 0.93 -12.96 -33.98
C VAL A 18 2.04 -12.41 -33.08
N LYS A 19 3.24 -12.16 -33.62
CA LYS A 19 4.35 -11.56 -32.85
C LYS A 19 4.02 -10.18 -32.28
N ASN A 20 3.24 -9.37 -33.00
CA ASN A 20 2.77 -8.08 -32.52
C ASN A 20 1.74 -8.21 -31.38
N LEU A 21 0.84 -9.20 -31.46
CA LEU A 21 -0.13 -9.49 -30.40
C LEU A 21 0.56 -9.98 -29.13
N GLU A 22 1.51 -10.90 -29.23
CA GLU A 22 2.30 -11.38 -28.08
C GLU A 22 3.09 -10.25 -27.40
N LYS A 23 3.70 -9.35 -28.19
CA LYS A 23 4.41 -8.19 -27.65
C LYS A 23 3.47 -7.27 -26.88
N ARG A 24 2.24 -7.08 -27.39
CA ARG A 24 1.20 -6.29 -26.73
C ARG A 24 0.68 -6.97 -25.46
N ALA A 25 0.44 -8.27 -25.48
CA ALA A 25 0.05 -9.05 -24.30
C ALA A 25 1.08 -8.91 -23.18
N ARG A 26 2.38 -9.10 -23.50
CA ARG A 26 3.48 -8.91 -22.55
C ARG A 26 3.54 -7.48 -21.98
N ALA A 27 3.33 -6.47 -22.82
CA ALA A 27 3.32 -5.07 -22.37
C ALA A 27 2.15 -4.78 -21.41
N LEU A 28 0.97 -5.36 -21.67
CA LEU A 28 -0.19 -5.25 -20.78
C LEU A 28 0.08 -5.92 -19.44
N SER A 29 0.64 -7.14 -19.44
CA SER A 29 0.98 -7.86 -18.20
C SER A 29 2.00 -7.10 -17.35
N ARG A 30 3.12 -6.65 -17.92
CA ARG A 30 4.13 -5.86 -17.19
C ARG A 30 3.55 -4.60 -16.56
N LYS A 31 2.62 -3.94 -17.27
CA LYS A 31 1.96 -2.74 -16.74
C LYS A 31 0.97 -3.08 -15.63
N ALA A 32 0.29 -4.22 -15.70
CA ALA A 32 -0.57 -4.70 -14.62
C ALA A 32 0.26 -4.96 -13.36
N GLU A 33 1.33 -5.77 -13.48
CA GLU A 33 2.25 -6.08 -12.38
C GLU A 33 2.77 -4.81 -11.69
N ALA A 34 3.18 -3.79 -12.46
CA ALA A 34 3.65 -2.53 -11.91
C ALA A 34 2.57 -1.73 -11.16
N LEU A 35 1.31 -1.80 -11.61
CA LEU A 35 0.17 -1.14 -10.95
C LEU A 35 -0.24 -1.89 -9.68
N GLU A 36 -0.26 -3.22 -9.72
CA GLU A 36 -0.56 -4.12 -8.60
C GLU A 36 0.47 -3.95 -7.48
N GLU A 37 1.77 -3.99 -7.82
CA GLU A 37 2.86 -3.70 -6.89
C GLU A 37 2.72 -2.31 -6.25
N GLY A 38 2.25 -1.34 -7.03
CA GLY A 38 1.94 -0.01 -6.52
C GLY A 38 0.81 -0.01 -5.50
N ILE A 39 -0.24 -0.79 -5.70
CA ILE A 39 -1.37 -0.92 -4.78
C ILE A 39 -0.93 -1.63 -3.50
N ASN A 40 -0.19 -2.72 -3.62
CA ASN A 40 0.33 -3.47 -2.47
C ASN A 40 1.15 -2.56 -1.54
N LYS A 41 2.00 -1.69 -2.09
CA LYS A 41 2.75 -0.70 -1.31
C LYS A 41 1.87 0.29 -0.54
N GLU A 42 0.79 0.77 -1.14
CA GLU A 42 -0.13 1.69 -0.42
C GLU A 42 -0.92 0.92 0.66
N ILE A 43 -1.33 -0.31 0.38
CA ILE A 43 -1.99 -1.20 1.34
C ILE A 43 -1.09 -1.43 2.56
N GLU A 44 0.17 -1.82 2.33
CA GLU A 44 1.16 -2.03 3.39
C GLU A 44 1.40 -0.77 4.23
N HIS A 45 1.37 0.41 3.60
CA HIS A 45 1.53 1.68 4.29
C HIS A 45 0.33 2.04 5.17
N MET A 46 -0.89 1.71 4.74
CA MET A 46 -2.14 2.02 5.44
C MET A 46 -2.44 1.05 6.58
N ALA A 47 -2.23 -0.24 6.32
CA ALA A 47 -2.43 -1.32 7.27
C ALA A 47 -1.12 -2.11 7.41
N PRO A 48 -0.07 -1.52 8.02
CA PRO A 48 1.10 -2.29 8.36
C PRO A 48 0.61 -3.35 9.34
N GLY A 49 0.69 -4.63 8.95
CA GLY A 49 0.27 -5.75 9.79
C GLY A 49 0.73 -5.51 11.22
N GLY A 50 -0.23 -5.53 12.15
CA GLY A 50 -0.08 -4.91 13.47
C GLY A 50 1.26 -5.23 14.15
N GLY A 51 1.91 -4.20 14.67
CA GLY A 51 2.91 -4.31 15.75
C GLY A 51 4.28 -4.88 15.41
N ASP A 52 4.49 -5.53 14.27
CA ASP A 52 5.70 -6.35 14.07
C ASP A 52 6.60 -5.93 12.90
N ASP A 53 6.24 -4.92 12.08
CA ASP A 53 6.98 -4.67 10.82
C ASP A 53 8.42 -4.13 11.03
N LYS A 54 8.67 -3.41 12.13
CA LYS A 54 10.03 -2.95 12.47
C LYS A 54 10.91 -4.13 12.89
N ASP A 55 10.34 -5.08 13.63
CA ASP A 55 11.02 -6.30 14.06
C ASP A 55 11.13 -7.31 12.92
N ILE A 56 10.13 -7.43 12.03
CA ILE A 56 10.18 -8.28 10.85
C ILE A 56 11.29 -7.84 9.88
N LYS A 57 11.40 -6.54 9.59
CA LYS A 57 12.52 -6.01 8.78
C LYS A 57 13.87 -6.22 9.46
N ARG A 58 13.92 -6.06 10.80
CA ARG A 58 15.11 -6.38 11.61
C ARG A 58 15.44 -7.87 11.57
N TYR A 59 14.46 -8.77 11.57
CA TYR A 59 14.61 -10.22 11.51
C TYR A 59 15.08 -10.71 10.13
N PHE A 60 14.49 -10.18 9.05
CA PHE A 60 14.98 -10.44 7.69
C PHE A 60 16.42 -9.94 7.51
N SER A 61 16.75 -8.78 8.09
CA SER A 61 18.12 -8.23 8.07
C SER A 61 19.09 -9.06 8.93
N ALA A 62 18.66 -9.52 10.11
CA ALA A 62 19.44 -10.38 11.01
C ALA A 62 19.77 -11.74 10.37
N LEU A 63 18.82 -12.32 9.63
CA LEU A 63 19.05 -13.54 8.85
C LEU A 63 19.80 -13.27 7.53
N GLY A 64 19.90 -12.02 7.09
CA GLY A 64 20.58 -11.63 5.85
C GLY A 64 19.83 -12.02 4.58
N ILE A 65 18.50 -12.07 4.63
CA ILE A 65 17.65 -12.51 3.52
C ILE A 65 16.58 -11.46 3.20
N LYS A 66 16.01 -11.54 1.99
CA LYS A 66 14.98 -10.58 1.56
C LYS A 66 13.62 -10.90 2.19
N PRO A 67 12.74 -9.89 2.41
CA PRO A 67 11.37 -10.11 2.87
C PRO A 67 10.50 -11.01 1.98
N THR A 68 10.92 -11.23 0.72
CA THR A 68 10.27 -12.12 -0.25
C THR A 68 10.80 -13.56 -0.23
N SER A 69 11.63 -13.92 0.75
CA SER A 69 12.25 -15.25 0.83
C SER A 69 11.24 -16.29 1.32
N ASP A 70 11.25 -17.48 0.72
CA ASP A 70 10.38 -18.59 1.12
C ASP A 70 10.82 -19.23 2.46
N LYS A 71 9.96 -20.11 3.00
CA LYS A 71 10.22 -20.83 4.26
C LYS A 71 11.51 -21.67 4.22
N ALA A 72 11.85 -22.23 3.06
CA ALA A 72 13.06 -23.03 2.90
C ALA A 72 14.31 -22.17 3.05
N LYS A 73 14.29 -20.95 2.49
CA LYS A 73 15.37 -19.97 2.55
C LYS A 73 15.50 -19.34 3.94
N ILE A 74 14.40 -19.10 4.65
CA ILE A 74 14.40 -18.67 6.07
C ILE A 74 15.10 -19.73 6.94
N ARG A 75 14.74 -21.01 6.80
CA ARG A 75 15.37 -22.12 7.55
C ARG A 75 16.85 -22.28 7.22
N SER A 76 17.22 -22.20 5.95
CA SER A 76 18.62 -22.30 5.51
C SER A 76 19.48 -21.16 6.06
N ALA A 77 18.97 -19.93 6.01
CA ALA A 77 19.67 -18.76 6.56
C ALA A 77 19.81 -18.83 8.09
N TYR A 78 18.79 -19.31 8.80
CA TYR A 78 18.86 -19.57 10.24
C TYR A 78 19.99 -20.56 10.58
N ILE A 79 20.05 -21.72 9.92
CA ILE A 79 21.09 -22.74 10.19
C ILE A 79 22.49 -22.18 9.93
N SER A 80 22.65 -21.40 8.86
CA SER A 80 23.93 -20.77 8.52
C SER A 80 24.38 -19.76 9.59
N ARG A 81 23.47 -18.88 10.02
CA ARG A 81 23.75 -17.86 11.05
C ARG A 81 23.96 -18.47 12.44
N ALA A 82 23.18 -19.49 12.79
CA ALA A 82 23.32 -20.21 14.06
C ALA A 82 24.68 -20.91 14.18
N LYS A 83 25.23 -21.43 13.08
CA LYS A 83 26.60 -21.99 13.06
C LYS A 83 27.68 -20.93 13.18
N ALA A 84 27.44 -19.72 12.69
CA ALA A 84 28.41 -18.62 12.75
C ALA A 84 28.50 -17.98 14.15
N TYR A 85 27.40 -17.97 14.91
CA TYR A 85 27.31 -17.36 16.24
C TYR A 85 27.16 -18.38 17.38
N HIS A 86 27.40 -19.67 17.13
CA HIS A 86 27.34 -20.69 18.18
C HIS A 86 28.48 -20.48 19.19
N PRO A 87 28.22 -20.55 20.51
CA PRO A 87 29.23 -20.29 21.55
C PRO A 87 30.47 -21.19 21.43
N ASP A 88 30.32 -22.40 20.89
CA ASP A 88 31.44 -23.34 20.73
C ASP A 88 32.39 -23.02 19.56
N VAL A 89 32.00 -22.15 18.62
CA VAL A 89 32.79 -21.86 17.41
C VAL A 89 32.97 -20.37 17.11
N SER A 90 32.24 -19.47 17.78
CA SER A 90 32.32 -18.03 17.57
C SER A 90 33.15 -17.36 18.67
N GLY A 91 34.16 -16.59 18.28
CA GLY A 91 35.00 -15.79 19.18
C GLY A 91 34.66 -14.30 19.22
N GLU A 92 33.52 -13.89 18.65
CA GLU A 92 33.10 -12.50 18.60
C GLU A 92 32.43 -12.05 19.92
N GLU A 93 32.76 -10.87 20.43
CA GLU A 93 32.22 -10.32 21.69
C GLU A 93 30.68 -10.16 21.67
N ASN A 94 30.06 -10.09 20.50
CA ASN A 94 28.63 -9.93 20.28
C ASN A 94 27.93 -11.23 19.81
N ALA A 95 28.62 -12.38 19.81
CA ALA A 95 28.06 -13.64 19.31
C ALA A 95 26.78 -14.05 20.04
N GLU A 96 26.71 -13.84 21.36
CA GLU A 96 25.54 -14.17 22.18
C GLU A 96 24.31 -13.31 21.84
N GLU A 97 24.51 -12.00 21.68
CA GLU A 97 23.43 -11.07 21.27
C GLU A 97 22.92 -11.38 19.86
N MET A 98 23.84 -11.69 18.95
CA MET A 98 23.51 -12.05 17.56
C MET A 98 22.80 -13.40 17.49
N MET A 99 23.18 -14.38 18.29
CA MET A 99 22.51 -15.68 18.38
C MET A 99 21.10 -15.53 18.92
N LYS A 100 20.90 -14.71 19.96
CA LYS A 100 19.58 -14.40 20.50
C LYS A 100 18.66 -13.75 19.45
N LEU A 101 19.20 -12.80 18.70
CA LEU A 101 18.48 -12.13 17.61
C LEU A 101 18.13 -13.08 16.45
N VAL A 102 19.03 -14.00 16.09
CA VAL A 102 18.80 -15.00 15.03
C VAL A 102 17.72 -16.02 15.43
N ASN A 103 17.71 -16.45 16.70
CA ASN A 103 16.69 -17.34 17.24
C ASN A 103 15.31 -16.66 17.28
N GLU A 104 15.26 -15.42 17.76
CA GLU A 104 14.04 -14.60 17.80
C GLU A 104 13.49 -14.36 16.38
N ALA A 105 14.37 -14.06 15.43
CA ALA A 105 14.03 -13.91 14.01
C ALA A 105 13.43 -15.18 13.41
N TYR A 106 14.04 -16.34 13.65
CA TYR A 106 13.53 -17.60 13.10
C TYR A 106 12.18 -17.98 13.67
N SER A 107 11.99 -17.87 15.00
CA SER A 107 10.69 -18.15 15.64
C SER A 107 9.60 -17.23 15.11
N ALA A 108 9.86 -15.92 15.05
CA ALA A 108 8.90 -14.94 14.56
C ALA A 108 8.55 -15.14 13.08
N LEU A 109 9.53 -15.44 12.22
CA LEU A 109 9.31 -15.64 10.78
C LEU A 109 8.77 -17.03 10.42
N SER A 110 8.98 -18.03 11.28
CA SER A 110 8.47 -19.40 11.08
C SER A 110 7.03 -19.56 11.57
N GLU A 111 6.64 -18.88 12.65
CA GLU A 111 5.28 -18.89 13.19
C GLU A 111 4.34 -17.93 12.45
N LYS A 112 4.82 -16.75 12.05
CA LYS A 112 4.05 -15.80 11.23
C LYS A 112 4.15 -16.21 9.77
N GLY A 113 3.11 -16.84 9.23
CA GLY A 113 2.91 -16.99 7.78
C GLY A 113 2.82 -15.63 7.10
N LEU A 114 3.97 -15.02 6.81
CA LEU A 114 4.08 -13.66 6.30
C LEU A 114 3.59 -13.57 4.85
N ALA A 115 2.41 -12.98 4.70
CA ALA A 115 2.08 -11.90 3.74
C ALA A 115 0.58 -11.89 3.37
N VAL A 116 -0.14 -13.01 3.56
CA VAL A 116 -1.51 -13.15 3.03
C VAL A 116 -2.59 -13.07 4.12
N ASP A 117 -2.31 -13.51 5.35
CA ASP A 117 -3.34 -13.53 6.41
C ASP A 117 -3.48 -12.22 7.22
N ASN A 118 -2.52 -11.28 7.13
CA ASN A 118 -2.63 -9.98 7.81
C ASN A 118 -3.64 -9.02 7.15
N LEU A 119 -4.01 -9.28 5.89
CA LEU A 119 -5.10 -8.59 5.18
C LEU A 119 -6.50 -9.11 5.58
N ARG A 120 -6.59 -10.23 6.32
CA ARG A 120 -7.85 -10.89 6.69
C ARG A 120 -8.44 -10.44 8.02
N ASP A 121 -7.66 -9.81 8.89
CA ASP A 121 -8.16 -9.28 10.16
C ASP A 121 -8.61 -7.82 9.98
N GLU A 122 -9.86 -7.68 9.54
CA GLU A 122 -10.57 -6.40 9.42
C GLU A 122 -10.40 -5.55 10.69
N LYS A 123 -10.55 -6.15 11.87
CA LYS A 123 -10.50 -5.44 13.15
C LYS A 123 -9.11 -4.82 13.39
N LYS A 124 -8.03 -5.55 13.13
CA LYS A 124 -6.66 -5.03 13.25
C LYS A 124 -6.36 -3.94 12.22
N SER A 125 -6.84 -4.12 11.00
CA SER A 125 -6.67 -3.15 9.92
C SER A 125 -7.37 -1.84 10.23
N VAL A 126 -8.65 -1.92 10.64
CA VAL A 126 -9.45 -0.76 11.09
C VAL A 126 -8.75 -0.04 12.23
N ALA A 127 -8.32 -0.75 13.28
CA ALA A 127 -7.64 -0.14 14.42
C ALA A 127 -6.32 0.57 14.03
N SER A 128 -5.55 -0.01 13.10
CA SER A 128 -4.28 0.56 12.64
C SER A 128 -4.49 1.82 11.80
N ILE A 129 -5.46 1.79 10.88
CA ILE A 129 -5.81 2.95 10.05
C ILE A 129 -6.41 4.06 10.92
N GLU A 130 -7.23 3.70 11.91
CA GLU A 130 -7.83 4.65 12.84
C GLU A 130 -6.74 5.37 13.65
N LYS A 131 -5.77 4.62 14.19
CA LYS A 131 -4.60 5.19 14.88
C LYS A 131 -3.84 6.16 13.98
N LEU A 132 -3.54 5.76 12.75
CA LEU A 132 -2.87 6.61 11.76
C LEU A 132 -3.67 7.90 11.48
N ALA A 133 -4.99 7.80 11.35
CA ALA A 133 -5.87 8.95 11.14
C ALA A 133 -5.82 9.93 12.31
N LEU A 134 -5.90 9.43 13.55
CA LEU A 134 -5.81 10.25 14.76
C LEU A 134 -4.45 10.95 14.90
N GLU A 135 -3.35 10.23 14.67
CA GLU A 135 -1.99 10.79 14.72
C GLU A 135 -1.79 11.89 13.67
N LEU A 136 -2.22 11.65 12.44
CA LEU A 136 -2.11 12.63 11.37
C LEU A 136 -3.02 13.83 11.62
N TYR A 137 -4.21 13.62 12.19
CA TYR A 137 -5.11 14.69 12.59
C TYR A 137 -4.46 15.62 13.60
N VAL A 138 -3.86 15.09 14.67
CA VAL A 138 -3.16 15.88 15.69
C VAL A 138 -2.01 16.68 15.07
N ARG A 139 -1.21 16.04 14.20
CA ARG A 139 -0.11 16.72 13.48
C ARG A 139 -0.62 17.89 12.64
N LEU A 140 -1.68 17.68 11.85
CA LEU A 140 -2.27 18.73 11.04
C LEU A 140 -2.90 19.83 11.88
N ARG A 141 -3.54 19.48 13.00
CA ARG A 141 -4.15 20.44 13.93
C ARG A 141 -3.09 21.36 14.53
N ASN A 142 -1.94 20.83 14.93
CA ASN A 142 -0.84 21.65 15.45
C ASN A 142 -0.28 22.58 14.37
N SER A 143 -0.08 22.06 13.15
CA SER A 143 0.35 22.90 12.01
C SER A 143 -0.66 24.00 11.66
N ASP A 144 -1.96 23.71 11.70
CA ASP A 144 -3.00 24.72 11.48
C ASP A 144 -3.06 25.74 12.62
N TYR A 145 -2.80 25.32 13.87
CA TYR A 145 -2.72 26.22 15.02
C TYR A 145 -1.56 27.20 14.88
N ASP A 146 -0.38 26.71 14.54
CA ASP A 146 0.80 27.56 14.31
C ASP A 146 0.53 28.58 13.19
N ARG A 147 -0.13 28.13 12.11
CA ARG A 147 -0.57 29.02 11.03
C ARG A 147 -1.56 30.07 11.53
N MET A 148 -2.58 29.66 12.29
CA MET A 148 -3.59 30.56 12.87
C MET A 148 -2.93 31.65 13.74
N VAL A 149 -2.05 31.26 14.66
CA VAL A 149 -1.30 32.19 15.52
C VAL A 149 -0.41 33.11 14.69
N GLY A 150 0.31 32.57 13.71
CA GLY A 150 1.18 33.34 12.83
C GLY A 150 0.44 34.36 11.95
N MET A 151 -0.82 34.09 11.58
CA MET A 151 -1.68 35.06 10.88
C MET A 151 -2.22 36.12 11.86
N ALA A 152 -2.69 35.70 13.03
CA ALA A 152 -3.24 36.61 14.04
C ALA A 152 -2.23 37.65 14.55
N ARG A 153 -0.94 37.30 14.61
CA ARG A 153 0.13 38.20 15.07
C ARG A 153 0.44 39.37 14.11
N ARG A 154 -0.11 39.41 12.91
CA ARG A 154 0.22 40.41 11.88
C ARG A 154 -0.55 41.73 11.98
N GLY A 155 -1.19 42.00 13.12
CA GLY A 155 -2.01 43.20 13.29
C GLY A 155 -3.25 43.17 12.39
N VAL A 156 -4.06 42.12 12.51
CA VAL A 156 -5.29 41.92 11.72
C VAL A 156 -6.49 42.65 12.31
N THR A 157 -7.45 43.02 11.47
CA THR A 157 -8.73 43.58 11.91
C THR A 157 -9.58 42.53 12.64
N LYS A 158 -10.58 42.96 13.42
CA LYS A 158 -11.49 42.04 14.12
C LYS A 158 -12.21 41.07 13.15
N PRO A 159 -12.75 41.50 11.99
CA PRO A 159 -13.35 40.56 11.04
C PRO A 159 -12.35 39.54 10.48
N GLU A 160 -11.13 39.97 10.15
CA GLU A 160 -10.08 39.07 9.66
C GLU A 160 -9.65 38.05 10.72
N PHE A 161 -9.49 38.50 11.97
CA PHE A 161 -9.22 37.61 13.10
C PHE A 161 -10.32 36.57 13.27
N MET A 162 -11.59 36.98 13.20
CA MET A 162 -12.73 36.06 13.29
C MET A 162 -12.75 35.04 12.13
N ALA A 163 -12.36 35.45 10.92
CA ALA A 163 -12.23 34.55 9.78
C ALA A 163 -11.10 33.53 9.97
N ILE A 164 -9.95 33.96 10.50
CA ILE A 164 -8.82 33.08 10.84
C ILE A 164 -9.25 32.01 11.88
N ILE A 165 -9.96 32.42 12.93
CA ILE A 165 -10.46 31.50 13.96
C ILE A 165 -11.51 30.55 13.36
N ALA A 166 -12.40 31.04 12.50
CA ALA A 166 -13.40 30.22 11.84
C ALA A 166 -12.78 29.13 10.96
N ASP A 167 -11.75 29.46 10.17
CA ASP A 167 -11.01 28.48 9.35
C ASP A 167 -10.30 27.43 10.22
N PHE A 168 -9.67 27.85 11.33
CA PHE A 168 -9.07 26.91 12.28
C PHE A 168 -10.11 25.98 12.94
N CYS A 169 -11.30 26.50 13.23
CA CYS A 169 -12.40 25.73 13.83
C CYS A 169 -13.12 24.81 12.83
N ASP A 170 -12.82 24.90 11.53
CA ASP A 170 -13.32 23.96 10.53
C ASP A 170 -12.52 22.65 10.56
N TRP A 171 -12.80 21.87 11.58
CA TRP A 171 -12.18 20.57 11.78
C TRP A 171 -12.56 19.55 10.70
N ASN A 172 -13.70 19.72 10.01
CA ASN A 172 -14.10 18.87 8.89
C ASN A 172 -13.16 19.06 7.71
N LYS A 173 -12.80 20.30 7.37
CA LYS A 173 -11.79 20.61 6.35
C LYS A 173 -10.43 20.02 6.70
N ARG A 174 -10.05 20.02 7.98
CA ARG A 174 -8.84 19.32 8.47
C ARG A 174 -8.97 17.81 8.32
N PHE A 175 -10.09 17.23 8.73
CA PHE A 175 -10.30 15.78 8.65
C PHE A 175 -10.32 15.28 7.20
N ASN A 176 -10.92 16.01 6.27
CA ASN A 176 -10.87 15.70 4.83
C ASN A 176 -9.42 15.67 4.29
N ARG A 177 -8.52 16.52 4.82
CA ARG A 177 -7.08 16.45 4.49
C ARG A 177 -6.43 15.17 5.02
N VAL A 178 -6.83 14.70 6.21
CA VAL A 178 -6.38 13.42 6.78
C VAL A 178 -6.80 12.26 5.87
N GLU A 179 -8.09 12.17 5.54
CA GLU A 179 -8.60 11.11 4.67
C GLU A 179 -7.85 11.08 3.34
N LYS A 180 -7.76 12.23 2.67
CA LYS A 180 -7.07 12.35 1.38
C LYS A 180 -5.58 12.01 1.46
N ALA A 181 -4.92 12.31 2.58
CA ALA A 181 -3.51 11.97 2.78
C ALA A 181 -3.30 10.46 2.94
N ILE A 182 -4.27 9.76 3.55
CA ILE A 182 -4.21 8.31 3.79
C ILE A 182 -4.65 7.54 2.55
N THR A 183 -5.86 7.78 2.03
CA THR A 183 -6.44 6.95 0.94
C THR A 183 -6.20 7.51 -0.46
N GLY A 184 -5.87 8.80 -0.60
CA GLY A 184 -5.87 9.47 -1.89
C GLY A 184 -4.89 8.90 -2.92
N ARG A 185 -3.79 8.25 -2.47
CA ARG A 185 -2.88 7.51 -3.35
C ARG A 185 -3.47 6.17 -3.79
N LEU A 186 -4.00 5.41 -2.84
CA LEU A 186 -4.68 4.14 -3.11
C LEU A 186 -5.84 4.33 -4.10
N ASP A 187 -6.71 5.31 -3.87
CA ASP A 187 -7.85 5.63 -4.75
C ASP A 187 -7.42 5.89 -6.20
N LYS A 188 -6.32 6.64 -6.39
CA LYS A 188 -5.77 6.92 -7.73
C LYS A 188 -5.22 5.66 -8.40
N ARG A 189 -4.57 4.79 -7.64
CA ARG A 189 -4.02 3.53 -8.16
C ARG A 189 -5.12 2.54 -8.51
N LEU A 190 -6.15 2.40 -7.66
CA LEU A 190 -7.32 1.57 -7.95
C LEU A 190 -7.99 1.98 -9.26
N LYS A 191 -8.30 3.27 -9.42
CA LYS A 191 -8.85 3.81 -10.69
C LYS A 191 -7.95 3.53 -11.90
N SER A 192 -6.63 3.63 -11.71
CA SER A 192 -5.66 3.35 -12.78
C SER A 192 -5.65 1.86 -13.14
N LEU A 193 -5.75 0.98 -12.15
CA LEU A 193 -5.81 -0.47 -12.33
C LEU A 193 -7.12 -0.91 -12.98
N GLU A 194 -8.27 -0.34 -12.61
CA GLU A 194 -9.56 -0.58 -13.27
C GLU A 194 -9.52 -0.22 -14.76
N LYS A 195 -9.00 0.97 -15.07
CA LYS A 195 -8.83 1.40 -16.47
C LYS A 195 -7.89 0.47 -17.23
N HIS A 196 -6.86 -0.07 -16.57
CA HIS A 196 -5.95 -1.04 -17.18
C HIS A 196 -6.62 -2.41 -17.34
N ARG A 197 -7.44 -2.84 -16.39
CA ARG A 197 -8.29 -4.04 -16.51
C ARG A 197 -9.14 -3.98 -17.77
N GLN A 198 -9.84 -2.86 -17.98
CA GLN A 198 -10.69 -2.70 -19.15
C GLN A 198 -9.89 -2.83 -20.44
N LYS A 199 -8.67 -2.28 -20.50
CA LYS A 199 -7.77 -2.47 -21.66
C LYS A 199 -7.36 -3.91 -21.88
N CYS A 200 -7.20 -4.71 -20.83
CA CYS A 200 -6.91 -6.14 -20.95
C CYS A 200 -8.13 -6.90 -21.47
N VAL A 201 -9.34 -6.58 -20.99
CA VAL A 201 -10.61 -7.15 -21.49
C VAL A 201 -10.83 -6.78 -22.96
N ASP A 202 -10.67 -5.51 -23.32
CA ASP A 202 -10.80 -5.04 -24.71
C ASP A 202 -9.75 -5.66 -25.64
N PHE A 203 -8.58 -6.04 -25.09
CA PHE A 203 -7.54 -6.73 -25.83
C PHE A 203 -7.87 -8.22 -26.01
N GLU A 204 -8.37 -8.89 -24.97
CA GLU A 204 -8.84 -10.27 -25.03
C GLU A 204 -9.89 -10.45 -26.12
N GLY A 205 -10.89 -9.57 -26.19
CA GLY A 205 -11.93 -9.62 -27.23
C GLY A 205 -11.45 -9.42 -28.67
N LYS A 206 -10.17 -9.04 -28.87
CA LYS A 206 -9.54 -8.90 -30.21
C LYS A 206 -8.69 -10.11 -30.59
N ILE A 207 -8.51 -11.06 -29.68
CA ILE A 207 -7.74 -12.27 -29.92
C ILE A 207 -8.61 -13.25 -30.70
N ASP A 208 -8.03 -13.89 -31.71
CA ASP A 208 -8.68 -15.01 -32.41
C ASP A 208 -8.97 -16.14 -31.40
N ARG A 209 -10.21 -16.65 -31.39
CA ARG A 209 -10.65 -17.72 -30.48
C ARG A 209 -9.83 -19.00 -30.63
N ALA A 210 -9.19 -19.22 -31.79
CA ALA A 210 -8.28 -20.35 -31.99
C ALA A 210 -6.97 -20.20 -31.19
N ASN A 211 -6.58 -18.97 -30.81
CA ASN A 211 -5.36 -18.70 -30.04
C ASN A 211 -5.61 -18.83 -28.53
N THR A 212 -5.87 -20.06 -28.10
CA THR A 212 -6.23 -20.41 -26.71
C THR A 212 -5.12 -20.06 -25.71
N GLU A 213 -3.85 -20.16 -26.11
CA GLU A 213 -2.71 -19.86 -25.25
C GLU A 213 -2.65 -18.37 -24.89
N MET A 214 -2.82 -17.49 -25.87
CA MET A 214 -2.78 -16.05 -25.63
C MET A 214 -4.01 -15.57 -24.85
N ILE A 215 -5.19 -16.15 -25.12
CA ILE A 215 -6.41 -15.92 -24.32
C ILE A 215 -6.15 -16.32 -22.86
N ALA A 216 -5.57 -17.50 -22.62
CA ALA A 216 -5.22 -17.94 -21.27
C ALA A 216 -4.22 -17.01 -20.59
N GLN A 217 -3.22 -16.49 -21.32
CA GLN A 217 -2.27 -15.52 -20.79
C GLN A 217 -2.95 -14.21 -20.36
N VAL A 218 -3.83 -13.65 -21.19
CA VAL A 218 -4.54 -12.40 -20.87
C VAL A 218 -5.54 -12.62 -19.73
N ASN A 219 -6.22 -13.76 -19.68
CA ASN A 219 -7.13 -14.10 -18.59
C ASN A 219 -6.42 -14.23 -17.24
N ARG A 220 -5.20 -14.81 -17.21
CA ARG A 220 -4.37 -14.81 -15.99
C ARG A 220 -4.05 -13.39 -15.53
N CYS A 221 -3.70 -12.50 -16.46
CA CYS A 221 -3.47 -11.08 -16.15
C CYS A 221 -4.74 -10.40 -15.59
N ILE A 222 -5.90 -10.61 -16.21
CA ILE A 222 -7.19 -10.05 -15.74
C ILE A 222 -7.53 -10.58 -14.34
N SER A 223 -7.27 -11.86 -14.08
CA SER A 223 -7.50 -12.47 -12.77
C SER A 223 -6.64 -11.82 -11.68
N GLY A 224 -5.33 -11.63 -11.93
CA GLY A 224 -4.43 -10.94 -10.98
C GLY A 224 -4.88 -9.50 -10.69
N ILE A 225 -5.33 -8.79 -11.74
CA ILE A 225 -5.89 -7.44 -11.59
C ILE A 225 -7.15 -7.46 -10.71
N ASN A 226 -8.08 -8.40 -10.95
CA ASN A 226 -9.30 -8.52 -10.14
C ASN A 226 -8.99 -8.81 -8.68
N GLU A 227 -8.01 -9.66 -8.40
CA GLU A 227 -7.57 -9.94 -7.04
C GLU A 227 -6.99 -8.71 -6.35
N SER A 228 -6.09 -7.99 -7.03
CA SER A 228 -5.51 -6.75 -6.52
C SER A 228 -6.56 -5.66 -6.27
N LEU A 229 -7.56 -5.54 -7.15
CA LEU A 229 -8.70 -4.63 -6.95
C LEU A 229 -9.52 -5.03 -5.72
N ARG A 230 -9.85 -6.31 -5.56
CA ARG A 230 -10.59 -6.80 -4.38
C ARG A 230 -9.85 -6.46 -3.09
N ASN A 231 -8.54 -6.74 -3.03
CA ASN A 231 -7.72 -6.47 -1.85
C ASN A 231 -7.66 -4.97 -1.53
N GLY A 232 -7.41 -4.13 -2.53
CA GLY A 232 -7.35 -2.69 -2.33
C GLY A 232 -8.70 -2.07 -1.95
N TYR A 233 -9.82 -2.57 -2.50
CA TYR A 233 -11.15 -2.14 -2.08
C TYR A 233 -11.54 -2.60 -0.69
N ALA A 234 -11.11 -3.79 -0.26
CA ALA A 234 -11.29 -4.24 1.12
C ALA A 234 -10.60 -3.30 2.11
N VAL A 235 -9.32 -2.98 1.87
CA VAL A 235 -8.56 -2.03 2.70
C VAL A 235 -9.18 -0.62 2.66
N ARG A 236 -9.68 -0.21 1.50
CA ARG A 236 -10.37 1.07 1.35
C ARG A 236 -11.67 1.13 2.16
N SER A 237 -12.41 0.02 2.25
CA SER A 237 -13.59 -0.12 3.12
C SER A 237 -13.22 -0.06 4.60
N TYR A 238 -12.15 -0.76 5.01
CA TYR A 238 -11.64 -0.68 6.38
C TYR A 238 -11.25 0.75 6.77
N ALA A 239 -10.70 1.52 5.82
CA ALA A 239 -10.42 2.94 6.04
C ALA A 239 -11.68 3.78 6.29
N GLU A 240 -12.82 3.45 5.67
CA GLU A 240 -14.09 4.18 5.90
C GLU A 240 -14.60 3.97 7.33
N ILE A 241 -14.56 2.73 7.79
CA ILE A 241 -14.90 2.38 9.18
C ILE A 241 -13.95 3.10 10.14
N ALA A 242 -12.65 3.02 9.90
CA ALA A 242 -11.64 3.69 10.71
C ALA A 242 -11.81 5.22 10.77
N PHE A 243 -12.15 5.85 9.64
CA PHE A 243 -12.44 7.28 9.60
C PHE A 243 -13.71 7.64 10.36
N SER A 244 -14.75 6.82 10.28
CA SER A 244 -15.97 7.00 11.09
C SER A 244 -15.63 6.98 12.58
N ASN A 245 -14.91 5.95 13.05
CA ASN A 245 -14.48 5.84 14.45
C ASN A 245 -13.64 7.05 14.90
N ALA A 246 -12.68 7.47 14.07
CA ALA A 246 -11.83 8.61 14.37
C ALA A 246 -12.64 9.93 14.44
N ARG A 247 -13.62 10.13 13.55
CA ARG A 247 -14.52 11.30 13.58
C ARG A 247 -15.33 11.34 14.87
N GLU A 248 -15.89 10.21 15.31
CA GLU A 248 -16.65 10.12 16.56
C GLU A 248 -15.81 10.53 17.78
N LYS A 249 -14.51 10.18 17.78
CA LYS A 249 -13.58 10.57 18.84
C LYS A 249 -13.19 12.06 18.79
N ILE A 250 -12.96 12.60 17.59
CA ILE A 250 -12.49 13.98 17.39
C ILE A 250 -13.60 15.01 17.59
N MET A 251 -14.79 14.75 17.05
CA MET A 251 -15.91 15.70 17.02
C MET A 251 -16.23 16.33 18.39
N PRO A 252 -16.44 15.59 19.49
CA PRO A 252 -16.80 16.19 20.78
C PRO A 252 -15.66 17.03 21.38
N ILE A 253 -14.40 16.74 21.03
CA ILE A 253 -13.24 17.50 21.48
C ILE A 253 -13.19 18.84 20.75
N GLU A 254 -13.26 18.82 19.42
CA GLU A 254 -13.22 20.03 18.59
C GLU A 254 -14.43 20.93 18.84
N GLN A 255 -15.63 20.36 19.05
CA GLN A 255 -16.82 21.14 19.40
C GLN A 255 -16.66 21.88 20.73
N ARG A 256 -16.09 21.24 21.76
CA ARG A 256 -15.81 21.88 23.05
C ARG A 256 -14.76 22.99 22.91
N GLN A 257 -13.68 22.72 22.18
CA GLN A 257 -12.61 23.69 21.96
C GLN A 257 -13.10 24.90 21.15
N LYS A 258 -13.91 24.68 20.10
CA LYS A 258 -14.56 25.73 19.33
C LYS A 258 -15.38 26.65 20.26
N LYS A 259 -16.27 26.08 21.07
CA LYS A 259 -17.08 26.86 22.03
C LYS A 259 -16.20 27.69 22.98
N SER A 260 -15.13 27.10 23.50
CA SER A 260 -14.19 27.79 24.39
C SER A 260 -13.48 28.96 23.69
N LEU A 261 -13.04 28.77 22.44
CA LEU A 261 -12.37 29.81 21.65
C LEU A 261 -13.31 30.99 21.39
N TYR A 262 -14.54 30.73 20.92
CA TYR A 262 -15.50 31.81 20.67
C TYR A 262 -15.88 32.56 21.96
N LYS A 263 -16.00 31.86 23.10
CA LYS A 263 -16.24 32.51 24.40
C LYS A 263 -15.06 33.40 24.84
N SER A 264 -13.84 33.07 24.47
CA SER A 264 -12.66 33.89 24.82
C SER A 264 -12.48 35.15 23.96
N ILE A 265 -13.21 35.24 22.84
CA ILE A 265 -13.10 36.34 21.86
C ILE A 265 -14.31 37.28 21.94
N GLY A 266 -15.46 36.79 22.40
CA GLY A 266 -16.68 37.57 22.63
C GLY A 266 -16.66 38.27 23.98
#